data_AF-A0A3A9ZQE4-F1
#
_entry.id   AF-A0A3A9ZQE4-F1
#
_cell.length_a   1.000
_cell.length_b   1.000
_cell.length_c   1.000
_cell.angle_alpha   90.00
_cell.angle_beta   90.00
_cell.angle_gamma   90.00
#
_symmetry.space_group_name_H-M   'P 1'
#
loop_
_entity.id
_entity.type
_entity.pdbx_description
1 polymer ?
#
loop_
_entity_poly.entity_id
_entity_poly.type
_entity_poly.pdbx_seq_one_letter_code
_entity_poly.pdbx_strand_id
1 'polypeptide(L)'
;MMRYRYGPWDPSYYAVLGSLIGRGLVVVAPLGNGFGYRTTNTGADLAAHLRADGSFDDINQRLTLLRRHLDKSGNTLKNYLYELPEIADAAWHEDLT
;
A
#
# COMPACT_ATOMS: atom_id res chain seq x y z
N MET A 1 -11.54 7.78 -10.18
CA MET A 1 -10.53 7.21 -9.28
C MET A 1 -10.90 7.70 -7.89
N MET A 2 -11.15 6.79 -6.95
CA MET A 2 -11.45 7.18 -5.57
C MET A 2 -10.31 8.04 -5.03
N ARG A 3 -10.58 9.31 -4.73
CA ARG A 3 -9.64 10.19 -4.03
C ARG A 3 -9.66 9.81 -2.56
N TYR A 4 -9.19 8.60 -2.25
CA TYR A 4 -8.87 8.29 -0.88
C TYR A 4 -7.69 9.17 -0.46
N ARG A 5 -7.66 9.60 0.80
CA ARG A 5 -6.66 10.53 1.35
C ARG A 5 -5.21 10.05 1.19
N TYR A 6 -5.02 8.79 0.77
CA TYR A 6 -3.74 8.12 0.57
C TYR A 6 -3.64 7.40 -0.78
N GLY A 7 -4.28 7.95 -1.83
CA GLY A 7 -4.11 7.43 -3.19
C GLY A 7 -2.63 7.42 -3.62
N PRO A 8 -2.27 6.67 -4.66
CA PRO A 8 -0.86 6.47 -5.08
C PRO A 8 -0.10 7.75 -5.48
N TRP A 9 -0.77 8.91 -5.41
CA TRP A 9 -0.24 10.23 -5.73
C TRP A 9 -0.27 11.20 -4.53
N ASP A 10 -0.55 10.73 -3.31
CA ASP A 10 -0.45 11.59 -2.13
C ASP A 10 1.00 12.06 -1.96
N PRO A 11 1.25 13.39 -1.90
CA PRO A 11 2.58 13.95 -1.71
C PRO A 11 3.33 13.40 -0.48
N SER A 12 2.59 12.97 0.55
CA SER A 12 3.17 12.37 1.75
C SER A 12 4.05 11.15 1.46
N TYR A 13 3.73 10.38 0.41
CA TYR A 13 4.53 9.22 -0.01
C TYR A 13 5.88 9.61 -0.60
N TYR A 14 6.01 10.77 -1.24
CA TYR A 14 7.30 11.21 -1.78
C TYR A 14 8.32 11.48 -0.69
N ALA A 15 7.89 12.01 0.46
CA ALA A 15 8.78 12.20 1.60
C ALA A 15 9.28 10.85 2.16
N VAL A 16 8.39 9.86 2.27
CA VAL A 16 8.75 8.50 2.71
C VAL A 16 9.72 7.85 1.72
N LEU A 17 9.40 7.89 0.42
CA LEU A 17 10.27 7.34 -0.63
C LEU A 17 11.64 8.04 -0.65
N GLY A 18 11.69 9.36 -0.52
CA GLY A 18 12.93 10.12 -0.41
C GLY A 18 13.77 9.68 0.78
N SER A 19 13.16 9.44 1.93
CA SER A 19 13.85 8.93 3.12
C SER A 19 14.43 7.52 2.89
N LEU A 20 13.65 6.61 2.29
CA LEU A 20 14.09 5.25 1.98
C LEU A 20 15.25 5.23 0.98
N ILE A 21 15.22 6.11 -0.02
CA ILE A 21 16.30 6.28 -0.99
C ILE A 21 17.54 6.85 -0.31
N GLY A 22 17.41 7.91 0.49
CA GLY A 22 18.52 8.51 1.22
C GLY A 22 19.20 7.55 2.20
N ARG A 23 18.46 6.55 2.70
CA ARG A 23 18.96 5.46 3.56
C ARG A 23 19.49 4.25 2.78
N GLY A 24 19.44 4.26 1.44
CA GLY A 24 19.88 3.14 0.61
C GLY A 24 19.01 1.87 0.71
N LEU A 25 17.77 1.98 1.19
CA LEU A 25 16.84 0.86 1.33
C LEU A 25 16.03 0.61 0.04
N VAL A 26 15.83 1.66 -0.75
CA VAL A 26 15.13 1.65 -2.04
C VAL A 26 15.96 2.41 -3.07
N VAL A 27 15.88 1.99 -4.33
CA VAL A 27 16.49 2.67 -5.47
C VAL A 27 15.44 2.93 -6.54
N VAL A 28 15.65 4.00 -7.32
CA VAL A 28 14.89 4.26 -8.54
C VAL A 28 15.35 3.30 -9.62
N ALA A 29 14.41 2.66 -10.31
CA ALA A 29 14.67 1.73 -11.39
C ALA A 29 13.96 2.19 -12.67
N PRO A 30 14.59 2.12 -13.85
CA PRO A 30 13.92 2.44 -15.10
C PRO A 30 12.82 1.42 -15.38
N LEU A 31 11.66 1.90 -15.84
CA LEU A 31 10.60 1.09 -16.41
C LEU A 31 10.48 1.39 -17.91
N GLY A 32 9.85 0.49 -18.67
CA GLY A 32 9.64 0.70 -20.11
C GLY A 32 8.92 2.02 -20.44
N ASN A 33 8.14 2.55 -19.49
CA ASN A 33 7.67 3.92 -19.51
C ASN A 33 7.77 4.51 -18.09
N GLY A 34 8.66 5.48 -17.88
CA GLY A 34 8.84 6.18 -16.61
C GLY A 34 9.81 5.50 -15.64
N PHE A 35 9.63 5.79 -14.36
CA PHE A 35 10.47 5.30 -13.27
C PHE A 35 9.65 4.49 -12.27
N GLY A 36 10.22 3.38 -11.84
CA GLY A 36 9.74 2.60 -10.71
C GLY A 36 10.69 2.67 -9.53
N TYR A 37 10.35 1.92 -8.49
CA TYR A 37 11.17 1.76 -7.31
C TYR A 37 11.45 0.28 -7.09
N ARG A 38 12.66 -0.04 -6.61
CA ARG A 38 13.06 -1.40 -6.26
C ARG A 38 13.78 -1.39 -4.92
N THR A 39 13.50 -2.39 -4.10
CA THR A 39 14.22 -2.59 -2.83
C THR A 39 15.68 -3.00 -3.09
N THR A 40 16.60 -2.49 -2.28
CA THR A 40 18.00 -2.94 -2.27
C THR A 40 18.15 -4.23 -1.46
N ASN A 41 19.32 -4.86 -1.48
CA ASN A 41 19.59 -6.02 -0.62
C ASN A 41 19.45 -5.63 0.86
N THR A 42 20.05 -4.51 1.27
CA THR A 42 19.94 -3.95 2.62
C THR A 42 18.48 -3.68 3.03
N GLY A 43 17.68 -3.13 2.11
CA GLY A 43 16.26 -2.91 2.35
C GLY A 43 15.48 -4.22 2.49
N ALA A 44 15.81 -5.23 1.70
CA ALA A 44 15.18 -6.54 1.76
C ALA A 44 15.51 -7.27 3.07
N ASP A 45 16.77 -7.20 3.51
CA ASP A 45 17.21 -7.78 4.78
C ASP A 45 16.49 -7.11 5.95
N LEU A 46 16.43 -5.77 5.97
CA LEU A 46 15.69 -5.05 7.01
C LEU A 46 14.20 -5.43 7.03
N ALA A 47 13.57 -5.51 5.85
CA ALA A 47 12.18 -5.92 5.75
C ALA A 47 11.95 -7.36 6.23
N ALA A 48 12.92 -8.26 6.04
CA ALA A 48 12.87 -9.62 6.56
C ALA A 48 12.94 -9.63 8.10
N HIS A 49 13.81 -8.81 8.71
CA HIS A 49 13.88 -8.68 10.16
C HIS A 49 12.58 -8.14 10.76
N LEU A 50 12.00 -7.09 10.17
CA LEU A 50 10.72 -6.53 10.61
C LEU A 50 9.57 -7.54 10.53
N ARG A 51 9.62 -8.45 9.54
CA ARG A 51 8.65 -9.53 9.41
C ARG A 51 8.83 -10.60 10.49
N ALA A 52 10.08 -10.95 10.80
CA ALA A 52 10.39 -11.99 11.77
C ALA A 52 10.02 -11.61 13.22
N ASP A 53 10.00 -10.31 13.53
CA ASP A 53 9.60 -9.78 14.83
C ASP A 53 8.08 -9.83 15.09
N GLY A 54 7.26 -10.12 14.07
CA GLY A 54 5.81 -10.27 14.23
C GLY A 54 5.04 -8.95 14.40
N SER A 55 5.73 -7.81 14.48
CA SER A 55 5.14 -6.46 14.56
C SER A 55 4.10 -6.14 13.47
N PHE A 56 4.11 -6.88 12.34
CA PHE A 56 3.20 -6.69 11.22
C PHE A 56 2.26 -7.89 10.96
N ASP A 57 2.17 -8.84 11.88
CA ASP A 57 1.42 -10.08 11.63
C ASP A 57 -0.08 -9.86 11.39
N ASP A 58 -0.73 -9.00 12.18
CA ASP A 58 -2.14 -8.67 11.98
C ASP A 58 -2.38 -8.03 10.60
N ILE A 59 -1.52 -7.09 10.21
CA ILE A 59 -1.58 -6.46 8.88
C ILE A 59 -1.37 -7.52 7.78
N ASN A 60 -0.39 -8.42 7.93
CA ASN A 60 -0.13 -9.49 6.97
C ASN A 60 -1.32 -10.45 6.83
N GLN A 61 -1.97 -10.83 7.94
CA GLN A 61 -3.16 -11.67 7.92
C GLN A 61 -4.31 -10.99 7.17
N ARG A 62 -4.59 -9.71 7.48
CA ARG A 62 -5.61 -8.93 6.78
C ARG A 62 -5.32 -8.78 5.29
N LEU A 63 -4.09 -8.45 4.92
CA LEU A 63 -3.67 -8.34 3.52
C LEU A 63 -3.79 -9.67 2.77
N THR A 64 -3.52 -10.79 3.44
CA THR A 64 -3.66 -12.13 2.84
C THR A 64 -5.13 -12.45 2.55
N LEU A 65 -6.03 -12.15 3.48
CA LEU A 65 -7.48 -12.29 3.26
C LEU A 65 -7.97 -11.36 2.15
N LEU A 66 -7.54 -10.09 2.17
CA LEU A 66 -7.89 -9.12 1.16
C LEU A 66 -7.42 -9.57 -0.23
N ARG A 67 -6.19 -10.05 -0.37
CA ARG A 67 -5.70 -10.58 -1.65
C ARG A 67 -6.47 -11.83 -2.07
N ARG A 68 -6.83 -12.72 -1.15
CA ARG A 68 -7.61 -13.92 -1.49
C ARG A 68 -8.99 -13.60 -2.07
N HIS A 69 -9.68 -12.59 -1.52
CA HIS A 69 -11.07 -12.31 -1.86
C HIS A 69 -11.26 -11.13 -2.82
N LEU A 70 -10.32 -10.18 -2.82
CA LEU A 70 -10.39 -8.90 -3.52
C LEU A 70 -9.24 -8.65 -4.51
N ASP A 71 -8.54 -9.70 -4.98
CA ASP A 71 -7.61 -9.60 -6.12
C ASP A 71 -8.37 -9.37 -7.43
N LYS A 72 -8.89 -8.17 -7.58
CA LYS A 72 -9.74 -7.70 -8.68
C LYS A 72 -9.16 -6.43 -9.28
N SER A 73 -9.59 -6.10 -10.49
CA SER A 73 -9.19 -4.83 -11.12
C SER A 73 -9.68 -3.64 -10.29
N GLY A 74 -8.94 -2.53 -10.34
CA GLY A 74 -9.34 -1.29 -9.65
C GLY A 74 -10.73 -0.80 -10.08
N ASN A 75 -11.14 -1.06 -11.34
CA ASN A 75 -12.48 -0.71 -11.81
C ASN A 75 -13.57 -1.60 -11.17
N THR A 76 -13.30 -2.89 -11.03
CA THR A 76 -14.20 -3.82 -10.33
C THR A 76 -14.39 -3.43 -8.87
N LEU A 77 -13.28 -3.15 -8.16
CA LEU A 77 -13.32 -2.73 -6.76
C LEU A 77 -14.07 -1.41 -6.57
N LYS A 78 -13.86 -0.45 -7.49
CA LYS A 78 -14.59 0.82 -7.51
C LYS A 78 -16.10 0.60 -7.65
N ASN A 79 -16.53 -0.33 -8.51
CA ASN A 79 -17.95 -0.60 -8.72
C ASN A 79 -18.59 -1.21 -7.48
N TYR A 80 -17.92 -2.14 -6.79
CA TYR A 80 -18.43 -2.71 -5.53
C TYR A 80 -18.65 -1.64 -4.47
N LEU A 81 -17.78 -0.65 -4.37
CA LEU A 81 -17.98 0.43 -3.41
C LEU A 81 -19.22 1.28 -3.72
N TYR A 82 -19.56 1.49 -4.99
CA TYR A 82 -20.79 2.22 -5.32
C TYR A 82 -22.06 1.46 -4.94
N GLU A 83 -21.97 0.14 -4.73
CA GLU A 83 -23.07 -0.68 -4.23
C GLU A 83 -23.18 -0.62 -2.69
N LEU A 84 -22.21 0.00 -2.01
CA LEU A 84 -22.09 0.08 -0.54
C LEU A 84 -21.96 1.56 -0.11
N PRO A 85 -23.05 2.35 -0.18
CA PRO A 85 -23.04 3.79 0.07
C PRO A 85 -22.56 4.15 1.49
N GLU A 86 -22.77 3.28 2.49
CA GLU A 86 -22.29 3.45 3.86
C GLU A 86 -20.75 3.44 3.98
N ILE A 87 -20.05 2.81 3.03
CA ILE A 87 -18.58 2.76 3.02
C ILE A 87 -17.99 3.94 2.25
N ALA A 88 -18.75 4.52 1.31
CA ALA A 88 -18.29 5.64 0.49
C ALA A 88 -17.98 6.89 1.32
N ASP A 89 -18.71 7.07 2.43
CA ASP A 89 -18.57 8.21 3.34
C ASP A 89 -17.87 7.85 4.67
N ALA A 90 -17.44 6.59 4.86
CA ALA A 90 -16.85 6.13 6.11
C ALA A 90 -15.51 6.82 6.42
N ALA A 91 -15.36 7.32 7.64
CA ALA A 91 -14.10 7.85 8.13
C ALA A 91 -13.12 6.72 8.48
N TRP A 92 -11.83 6.94 8.24
CA TRP A 92 -10.80 5.99 8.68
C TRP A 92 -10.81 5.88 10.21
N HIS A 93 -10.83 4.66 10.75
CA HIS A 93 -10.99 4.32 12.18
C HIS A 93 -12.39 4.51 12.79
N GLU A 94 -13.43 4.76 11.99
CA GLU A 94 -14.80 4.57 12.47
C GLU A 94 -15.16 3.07 12.42
N ASP A 95 -15.64 2.54 13.54
CA ASP A 95 -16.23 1.20 13.57
C ASP A 95 -17.50 1.20 12.71
N LEU A 96 -17.60 0.24 11.79
CA LEU A 96 -18.81 0.04 10.99
C LEU A 96 -19.90 -0.52 11.91
N THR A 97 -20.97 0.25 12.14
CA THR A 97 -22.18 -0.18 12.86
C THR A 97 -23.05 -1.11 12.05
#